data_AF-A0ABD3P6F1-F1
#
_entry.id   AF-A0ABD3P6F1-F1
#
_cell.length_a   1.000
_cell.length_b   1.000
_cell.length_c   1.000
_cell.angle_alpha   90.00
_cell.angle_beta   90.00
_cell.angle_gamma   90.00
#
_symmetry.space_group_name_H-M   'P 1'
#
loop_
_entity.id
_entity.type
_entity.pdbx_description
1 polymer ?
#
loop_
_entity_poly.entity_id
_entity_poly.type
_entity_poly.pdbx_seq_one_letter_code
_entity_poly.pdbx_strand_id
1 'polypeptide(L)'
;MSTNPTLYPTEEEKAQLALATGRTCKQVEKWFFNARHKKMKFVPPSAADALEKWINEHPLDPPTKEEKAELISITDLDEVAIDTSLSMRRMRPNPNRNARQKQKRMKNVPPTAADDHCLLTNWYNEHRSNPYPTKEEKAQLPSAMGKTLKQIRAWFRKASEDQKKTKCVPPSAADALEKWHIEHSLNPPTKEEKVELISITDLDEMTIDNWFSMRRWRPDSRKLNNTDHLKSWF
;
A
#
# COMPACT_ATOMS: atom_id res chain seq x y z
N MET A 1 -20.20 3.18 40.99
CA MET A 1 -19.49 1.90 40.82
C MET A 1 -19.15 1.76 39.34
N SER A 2 -17.90 1.99 38.93
CA SER A 2 -17.50 1.81 37.53
C SER A 2 -17.27 0.32 37.28
N THR A 3 -18.26 -0.36 36.71
CA THR A 3 -18.06 -1.67 36.11
C THR A 3 -17.17 -1.48 34.90
N ASN A 4 -16.00 -2.11 34.90
CA ASN A 4 -15.11 -2.10 33.74
C ASN A 4 -15.90 -2.72 32.56
N PRO A 5 -16.20 -1.98 31.48
CA PRO A 5 -17.07 -2.50 30.43
C PRO A 5 -16.40 -3.73 29.82
N THR A 6 -17.13 -4.84 29.84
CA THR A 6 -16.69 -6.11 29.26
C THR A 6 -16.32 -5.86 27.78
N LEU A 7 -15.19 -6.41 27.33
CA LEU A 7 -14.76 -6.28 25.92
C LEU A 7 -15.67 -7.05 24.94
N TYR A 8 -16.57 -7.84 25.51
CA TYR A 8 -17.52 -8.73 24.85
C TYR A 8 -18.92 -8.42 25.37
N PRO A 9 -19.48 -7.25 25.01
CA PRO A 9 -20.84 -6.94 25.41
C PRO A 9 -21.82 -7.92 24.75
N THR A 10 -22.87 -8.32 25.47
CA THR A 10 -23.99 -9.08 24.92
C THR A 10 -24.75 -8.25 23.87
N GLU A 11 -25.61 -8.88 23.07
CA GLU A 11 -26.44 -8.15 22.10
C GLU A 11 -27.33 -7.10 22.78
N GLU A 12 -27.82 -7.39 23.99
CA GLU A 12 -28.59 -6.44 24.80
C GLU A 12 -27.73 -5.27 25.28
N GLU A 13 -26.51 -5.52 25.74
CA GLU A 13 -25.56 -4.47 26.16
C GLU A 13 -25.13 -3.59 24.96
N LYS A 14 -24.94 -4.19 23.78
CA LYS A 14 -24.67 -3.43 22.54
C LYS A 14 -25.85 -2.54 22.16
N ALA A 15 -27.08 -3.02 22.32
CA ALA A 15 -28.29 -2.24 22.04
C ALA A 15 -28.46 -1.08 23.04
N GLN A 16 -28.19 -1.31 24.32
CA GLN A 16 -28.19 -0.26 25.35
C GLN A 16 -27.13 0.81 25.06
N LEU A 17 -25.92 0.39 24.67
CA LEU A 17 -24.84 1.31 24.29
C LEU A 17 -25.15 2.09 23.00
N ALA A 18 -25.80 1.45 22.03
CA ALA A 18 -26.26 2.10 20.81
C ALA A 18 -27.25 3.22 21.14
N LEU A 19 -28.25 2.94 21.99
CA LEU A 19 -29.23 3.92 22.47
C LEU A 19 -28.56 5.05 23.27
N ALA A 20 -27.70 4.71 24.23
CA ALA A 20 -27.06 5.68 25.11
C ALA A 20 -26.07 6.61 24.37
N THR A 21 -25.45 6.14 23.28
CA THR A 21 -24.43 6.90 22.54
C THR A 21 -24.93 7.50 21.23
N GLY A 22 -26.19 7.28 20.86
CA GLY A 22 -26.75 7.70 19.58
C GLY A 22 -26.06 7.05 18.37
N ARG A 23 -25.49 5.85 18.55
CA ARG A 23 -24.79 5.10 17.49
C ARG A 23 -25.64 3.92 17.06
N THR A 24 -25.40 3.43 15.84
CA THR A 24 -26.01 2.16 15.39
C THR A 24 -25.32 0.96 16.07
N CYS A 25 -26.04 -0.15 16.25
CA CYS A 25 -25.47 -1.39 16.81
C CYS A 25 -24.21 -1.84 16.04
N LYS A 26 -24.19 -1.70 14.71
CA LYS A 26 -23.01 -2.00 13.86
C LYS A 26 -21.80 -1.11 14.18
N GLN A 27 -22.02 0.18 14.47
CA GLN A 27 -20.93 1.09 14.84
C GLN A 27 -20.38 0.76 16.23
N VAL A 28 -21.23 0.36 17.17
CA VAL A 28 -20.84 -0.11 18.50
C VAL A 28 -20.04 -1.41 18.37
N GLU A 29 -20.52 -2.38 17.60
CA GLU A 29 -19.82 -3.64 17.32
C GLU A 29 -18.44 -3.39 16.69
N LYS A 30 -18.36 -2.51 15.69
CA LYS A 30 -17.09 -2.15 15.05
C LYS A 30 -16.13 -1.47 16.03
N TRP A 31 -16.65 -0.67 16.96
CA TRP A 31 -15.85 -0.04 18.00
C TRP A 31 -15.26 -1.08 18.95
N PHE A 32 -16.05 -2.03 19.46
CA PHE A 32 -15.54 -3.12 20.30
C PHE A 32 -14.54 -4.01 19.58
N PHE A 33 -14.75 -4.28 18.29
CA PHE A 33 -13.76 -4.96 17.44
C PHE A 33 -12.42 -4.19 17.42
N ASN A 34 -12.45 -2.88 17.17
CA ASN A 34 -11.26 -2.05 17.13
C ASN A 34 -10.60 -1.88 18.51
N ALA A 35 -11.40 -1.78 19.58
CA ALA A 35 -10.92 -1.67 20.96
C ALA A 35 -10.19 -2.95 21.41
N ARG A 36 -10.77 -4.12 21.11
CA ARG A 36 -10.10 -5.41 21.27
C ARG A 36 -8.80 -5.45 20.47
N HIS A 37 -8.85 -5.08 19.20
CA HIS A 37 -7.65 -5.00 18.35
C HIS A 37 -6.55 -4.09 18.89
N LYS A 38 -6.90 -2.95 19.52
CA LYS A 38 -5.93 -2.02 20.10
C LYS A 38 -5.27 -2.60 21.35
N LYS A 39 -6.03 -3.25 22.24
CA LYS A 39 -5.46 -4.00 23.38
C LYS A 39 -4.56 -5.15 22.92
N MET A 40 -4.91 -5.82 21.82
CA MET A 40 -4.16 -6.95 21.24
C MET A 40 -2.88 -6.57 20.51
N LYS A 41 -2.60 -5.29 20.27
CA LYS A 41 -1.33 -4.88 19.60
C LYS A 41 -0.10 -5.13 20.47
N PHE A 42 -0.26 -5.59 21.70
CA PHE A 42 0.82 -6.01 22.58
C PHE A 42 0.67 -7.50 22.94
N VAL A 43 0.77 -8.39 21.95
CA VAL A 43 1.08 -9.80 22.22
C VAL A 43 2.59 -9.97 22.01
N PRO A 44 3.36 -10.40 23.03
CA PRO A 44 4.79 -10.64 22.87
C PRO A 44 5.04 -11.65 21.73
N PRO A 45 6.12 -11.50 20.94
CA PRO A 45 6.46 -12.47 19.90
C PRO A 45 6.52 -13.92 20.40
N SER A 46 7.01 -14.13 21.63
CA SER A 46 7.04 -15.44 22.30
C SER A 46 5.64 -16.07 22.46
N ALA A 47 4.63 -15.27 22.81
CA ALA A 47 3.25 -15.71 22.93
C ALA A 47 2.59 -15.96 21.57
N ALA A 48 3.00 -15.19 20.55
CA ALA A 48 2.52 -15.34 19.19
C ALA A 48 2.91 -16.70 18.58
N ASP A 49 4.13 -17.17 18.84
CA ASP A 49 4.64 -18.46 18.36
C ASP A 49 3.95 -19.65 19.04
N ALA A 50 3.73 -19.57 20.36
CA ALA A 50 3.00 -20.59 21.11
C ALA A 50 1.55 -20.77 20.62
N LEU A 51 0.84 -19.66 20.37
CA LEU A 51 -0.52 -19.70 19.82
C LEU A 51 -0.57 -20.19 18.37
N GLU A 52 0.47 -19.93 17.57
CA GLU A 52 0.56 -20.44 16.20
C GLU A 52 0.82 -21.94 16.16
N LYS A 53 1.70 -22.43 17.05
CA LYS A 53 1.95 -23.84 17.24
C LYS A 53 0.67 -24.59 17.63
N TRP A 54 -0.05 -24.08 18.62
CA TRP A 54 -1.30 -24.68 19.09
C TRP A 54 -2.38 -24.76 17.99
N ILE A 55 -2.52 -23.72 17.15
CA ILE A 55 -3.47 -23.75 16.01
C ILE A 55 -3.11 -24.82 14.97
N ASN A 56 -1.82 -25.05 14.75
CA ASN A 56 -1.38 -26.08 13.79
C ASN A 56 -1.65 -27.49 14.30
N GLU A 57 -1.58 -27.69 15.63
CA GLU A 57 -1.88 -28.96 16.29
C GLU A 57 -3.40 -29.18 16.45
N HIS A 58 -4.19 -28.09 16.63
CA HIS A 58 -5.63 -28.11 16.86
C HIS A 58 -6.39 -27.20 15.87
N PRO A 59 -6.51 -27.61 14.59
CA PRO A 59 -6.99 -26.73 13.51
C PRO A 59 -8.48 -26.38 13.58
N LEU A 60 -9.32 -27.18 14.25
CA LEU A 60 -10.78 -27.00 14.27
C LEU A 60 -11.42 -26.98 15.65
N ASP A 61 -10.75 -27.49 16.68
CA ASP A 61 -11.35 -27.62 18.00
C ASP A 61 -11.08 -26.40 18.88
N PRO A 62 -12.08 -25.79 19.54
CA PRO A 62 -11.82 -24.75 20.53
C PRO A 62 -11.01 -25.33 21.70
N PRO A 63 -10.08 -24.57 22.30
CA PRO A 63 -9.30 -25.05 23.44
C PRO A 63 -10.24 -25.37 24.61
N THR A 64 -10.03 -26.54 25.20
CA THR A 64 -10.65 -26.95 26.46
C THR A 64 -10.18 -26.04 27.59
N LYS A 65 -10.91 -26.05 28.72
CA LYS A 65 -10.58 -25.21 29.88
C LYS A 65 -9.15 -25.47 30.43
N GLU A 66 -8.67 -26.69 30.29
CA GLU A 66 -7.33 -27.13 30.70
C GLU A 66 -6.27 -26.61 29.73
N GLU A 67 -6.46 -26.79 28.42
CA GLU A 67 -5.57 -26.24 27.38
C GLU A 67 -5.48 -24.71 27.44
N LYS A 68 -6.59 -24.04 27.78
CA LYS A 68 -6.56 -22.59 28.02
C LYS A 68 -5.67 -22.23 29.20
N ALA A 69 -5.73 -22.97 30.31
CA ALA A 69 -4.88 -22.71 31.48
C ALA A 69 -3.39 -22.89 31.16
N GLU A 70 -3.05 -23.88 30.33
CA GLU A 70 -1.69 -24.07 29.82
C GLU A 70 -1.25 -22.91 28.94
N LEU A 71 -2.10 -22.46 28.01
CA LEU A 71 -1.81 -21.31 27.17
C LEU A 71 -1.67 -20.02 27.98
N ILE A 72 -2.47 -19.80 29.03
CA ILE A 72 -2.35 -18.66 29.95
C ILE A 72 -0.96 -18.68 30.60
N SER A 73 -0.53 -19.83 31.11
CA SER A 73 0.77 -20.02 31.74
C SER A 73 1.95 -19.78 30.78
N ILE A 74 1.82 -20.17 29.52
CA ILE A 74 2.89 -20.05 28.52
C ILE A 74 2.98 -18.63 27.93
N THR A 75 1.85 -17.95 27.80
CA THR A 75 1.76 -16.70 27.03
C THR A 75 1.62 -15.44 27.88
N ASP A 76 1.40 -15.61 29.20
CA ASP A 76 1.03 -14.55 30.15
C ASP A 76 -0.20 -13.73 29.69
N LEU A 77 -1.05 -14.35 28.87
CA LEU A 77 -2.28 -13.76 28.36
C LEU A 77 -3.45 -14.18 29.23
N ASP A 78 -4.44 -13.31 29.40
CA ASP A 78 -5.71 -13.71 30.00
C ASP A 78 -6.52 -14.64 29.07
N GLU A 79 -7.47 -15.38 29.64
CA GLU A 79 -8.31 -16.34 28.89
C GLU A 79 -8.98 -15.69 27.66
N VAL A 80 -9.42 -14.45 27.86
CA VAL A 80 -10.08 -13.63 26.83
C VAL A 80 -9.09 -13.31 25.69
N ALA A 81 -7.83 -13.03 26.02
CA ALA A 81 -6.79 -12.74 25.06
C ALA A 81 -6.43 -13.95 24.20
N ILE A 82 -6.45 -15.15 24.78
CA ILE A 82 -6.23 -16.41 24.06
C ILE A 82 -7.38 -16.69 23.08
N ASP A 83 -8.63 -16.67 23.54
CA ASP A 83 -9.80 -16.96 22.69
C ASP A 83 -9.89 -16.00 21.50
N THR A 84 -9.64 -14.71 21.74
CA THR A 84 -9.62 -13.70 20.69
C THR A 84 -8.49 -13.97 19.70
N SER A 85 -7.29 -14.31 20.19
CA SER A 85 -6.11 -14.50 19.35
C SER A 85 -6.25 -15.74 18.46
N LEU A 86 -6.78 -16.83 19.00
CA LEU A 86 -7.05 -18.06 18.27
C LEU A 86 -8.13 -17.85 17.21
N SER A 87 -9.25 -17.21 17.56
CA SER A 87 -10.33 -16.88 16.62
C SER A 87 -9.82 -15.98 15.47
N MET A 88 -9.07 -14.94 15.79
CA MET A 88 -8.51 -14.03 14.78
C MET A 88 -7.48 -14.69 13.88
N ARG A 89 -6.66 -15.62 14.39
CA ARG A 89 -5.70 -16.37 13.57
C ARG A 89 -6.37 -17.40 12.67
N ARG A 90 -7.45 -18.06 13.12
CA ARG A 90 -8.28 -18.95 12.30
C ARG A 90 -8.95 -18.24 11.12
N MET A 91 -9.31 -16.97 11.31
CA MET A 91 -9.96 -16.14 10.28
C MET A 91 -8.96 -15.50 9.29
N ARG A 92 -7.65 -15.59 9.53
CA ARG A 92 -6.64 -15.03 8.60
C ARG A 92 -6.38 -16.01 7.45
N PRO A 93 -6.44 -15.56 6.18
CA PRO A 93 -5.92 -16.35 5.08
C PRO A 93 -4.45 -16.65 5.31
N ASN A 94 -4.07 -17.94 5.39
CA ASN A 94 -2.68 -18.36 5.61
C ASN A 94 -1.77 -17.69 4.54
N PRO A 95 -0.84 -16.80 4.95
CA PRO A 95 0.01 -16.07 4.01
C PRO A 95 0.92 -17.01 3.21
N ASN A 96 1.32 -18.15 3.79
CA ASN A 96 2.14 -19.17 3.15
C ASN A 96 1.35 -19.97 2.09
N ARG A 97 0.04 -20.15 2.28
CA ARG A 97 -0.83 -20.79 1.28
C ARG A 97 -0.92 -19.94 0.00
N ASN A 98 -1.05 -18.62 0.15
CA ASN A 98 -1.06 -17.69 -0.98
C ASN A 98 0.30 -17.61 -1.68
N ALA A 99 1.41 -17.64 -0.93
CA ALA A 99 2.76 -17.66 -1.49
C ALA A 99 3.03 -18.96 -2.29
N ARG A 100 2.70 -20.13 -1.73
CA ARG A 100 2.80 -21.43 -2.44
C ARG A 100 1.91 -21.49 -3.68
N GLN A 101 0.69 -20.96 -3.60
CA GLN A 101 -0.22 -20.92 -4.74
C GLN A 101 0.25 -19.93 -5.82
N LYS A 102 0.85 -18.80 -5.43
CA LYS A 102 1.52 -17.87 -6.35
C LYS A 102 2.72 -18.53 -7.03
N GLN A 103 3.57 -19.22 -6.29
CA GLN A 103 4.70 -19.97 -6.85
C GLN A 103 4.25 -21.07 -7.83
N LYS A 104 3.23 -21.85 -7.50
CA LYS A 104 2.64 -22.84 -8.43
C LYS A 104 2.10 -22.19 -9.70
N ARG A 105 1.46 -21.02 -9.59
CA ARG A 105 0.95 -20.27 -10.75
C ARG A 105 2.06 -19.71 -11.64
N MET A 106 3.21 -19.33 -11.08
CA MET A 106 4.36 -18.85 -11.86
C MET A 106 5.12 -20.00 -12.56
N LYS A 107 5.16 -21.19 -11.96
CA LYS A 107 5.78 -22.38 -12.57
C LYS A 107 4.96 -22.96 -13.73
N ASN A 108 3.66 -22.71 -13.77
CA ASN A 108 2.74 -23.23 -14.80
C ASN A 108 2.29 -22.14 -15.80
N VAL A 109 3.10 -21.09 -16.01
CA VAL A 109 2.79 -20.07 -17.02
C VAL A 109 3.00 -20.69 -18.41
N PRO A 110 1.99 -20.70 -19.29
CA PRO A 110 2.13 -21.23 -20.64
C PRO A 110 3.22 -20.48 -21.42
N PRO A 111 4.01 -21.16 -22.29
CA PRO A 111 5.07 -20.53 -23.08
C PRO A 111 4.60 -19.31 -23.89
N THR A 112 3.36 -19.36 -24.39
CA THR A 112 2.72 -18.27 -25.14
C THR A 112 2.62 -16.95 -24.36
N ALA A 113 2.57 -17.00 -23.03
CA ALA A 113 2.50 -15.79 -22.21
C ALA A 113 3.84 -15.03 -22.12
N ALA A 114 4.97 -15.68 -22.42
CA ALA A 114 6.27 -15.02 -22.52
C ALA A 114 6.37 -14.19 -23.82
N ASP A 115 5.90 -14.74 -24.94
CA ASP A 115 5.88 -14.07 -26.24
C ASP A 115 4.93 -12.85 -26.23
N ASP A 116 3.77 -13.01 -25.60
CA ASP A 116 2.82 -11.91 -25.38
C ASP A 116 3.42 -10.77 -24.55
N HIS A 117 4.24 -11.11 -23.55
CA HIS A 117 4.91 -10.13 -22.72
C HIS A 117 5.97 -9.37 -23.51
N CYS A 118 6.73 -10.05 -24.38
CA CYS A 118 7.72 -9.42 -25.26
C CYS A 118 7.06 -8.45 -26.25
N LEU A 119 5.96 -8.83 -26.89
CA LEU A 119 5.25 -7.97 -27.85
C LEU A 119 4.64 -6.73 -27.19
N LEU A 120 3.96 -6.89 -26.04
CA LEU A 120 3.40 -5.75 -25.30
C LEU A 120 4.50 -4.84 -24.76
N THR A 121 5.63 -5.40 -24.32
CA THR A 121 6.78 -4.62 -23.85
C THR A 121 7.42 -3.83 -25.00
N ASN A 122 7.58 -4.42 -26.18
CA ASN A 122 8.09 -3.73 -27.36
C ASN A 122 7.16 -2.60 -27.82
N TRP A 123 5.87 -2.89 -28.00
CA TRP A 123 4.87 -1.87 -28.35
C TRP A 123 4.88 -0.72 -27.34
N TYR A 124 4.93 -1.04 -26.04
CA TYR A 124 4.94 -0.03 -24.98
C TYR A 124 6.22 0.84 -25.00
N ASN A 125 7.37 0.25 -25.34
CA ASN A 125 8.62 1.00 -25.49
C ASN A 125 8.62 1.92 -26.71
N GLU A 126 7.99 1.51 -27.81
CA GLU A 126 7.79 2.36 -29.00
C GLU A 126 6.84 3.53 -28.69
N HIS A 127 5.90 3.34 -27.76
CA HIS A 127 4.87 4.33 -27.39
C HIS A 127 5.14 5.01 -26.05
N ARG A 128 6.41 5.25 -25.68
CA ARG A 128 6.78 5.90 -24.40
C ARG A 128 6.15 7.28 -24.20
N SER A 129 5.97 8.05 -25.28
CA SER A 129 5.39 9.39 -25.22
C SER A 129 3.86 9.37 -25.02
N ASN A 130 3.18 8.32 -25.49
CA ASN A 130 1.75 8.11 -25.27
C ASN A 130 1.47 6.62 -25.01
N PRO A 131 1.63 6.15 -23.76
CA PRO A 131 1.58 4.72 -23.42
C PRO A 131 0.16 4.14 -23.40
N TYR A 132 -0.78 4.81 -24.05
CA TYR A 132 -2.16 4.38 -24.22
C TYR A 132 -2.43 4.09 -25.69
N PRO A 133 -2.74 2.84 -26.06
CA PRO A 133 -3.10 2.52 -27.43
C PRO A 133 -4.35 3.29 -27.84
N THR A 134 -4.35 3.78 -29.07
CA THR A 134 -5.47 4.42 -29.74
C THR A 134 -6.65 3.45 -29.85
N LYS A 135 -7.81 3.95 -30.28
CA LYS A 135 -9.02 3.13 -30.43
C LYS A 135 -8.82 1.98 -31.44
N GLU A 136 -7.99 2.22 -32.45
CA GLU A 136 -7.66 1.28 -33.52
C GLU A 136 -6.64 0.22 -33.06
N GLU A 137 -5.58 0.64 -32.37
CA GLU A 137 -4.58 -0.29 -31.80
C GLU A 137 -5.18 -1.18 -30.71
N LYS A 138 -6.13 -0.64 -29.93
CA LYS A 138 -6.95 -1.43 -28.99
C LYS A 138 -7.78 -2.52 -29.67
N ALA A 139 -8.07 -2.42 -30.96
CA ALA A 139 -8.78 -3.45 -31.72
C ALA A 139 -7.84 -4.47 -32.39
N GLN A 140 -6.62 -4.04 -32.73
CA GLN A 140 -5.61 -4.89 -33.38
C GLN A 140 -4.83 -5.78 -32.40
N LEU A 141 -4.45 -5.23 -31.23
CA LEU A 141 -3.70 -5.95 -30.19
C LEU A 141 -4.41 -7.22 -29.66
N PRO A 142 -5.73 -7.24 -29.42
CA PRO A 142 -6.47 -8.45 -29.03
C PRO A 142 -6.35 -9.58 -30.05
N SER A 143 -6.49 -9.25 -31.33
CA SER A 143 -6.47 -10.19 -32.43
C SER A 143 -5.09 -10.77 -32.68
N ALA A 144 -4.04 -9.96 -32.51
CA ALA A 144 -2.65 -10.41 -32.69
C ALA A 144 -2.16 -11.33 -31.56
N MET A 145 -2.70 -11.21 -30.34
CA MET A 145 -2.21 -11.91 -29.13
C MET A 145 -3.16 -12.99 -28.61
N GLY A 146 -4.32 -13.17 -29.26
CA GLY A 146 -5.37 -14.05 -28.73
C GLY A 146 -5.87 -13.66 -27.33
N LYS A 147 -5.73 -12.38 -26.95
CA LYS A 147 -6.12 -11.87 -25.63
C LYS A 147 -7.42 -11.08 -25.71
N THR A 148 -8.17 -11.09 -24.62
CA THR A 148 -9.33 -10.20 -24.51
C THR A 148 -8.90 -8.75 -24.32
N LEU A 149 -9.69 -7.83 -24.84
CA LEU A 149 -9.50 -6.38 -24.65
C LEU A 149 -9.38 -6.00 -23.16
N LYS A 150 -10.09 -6.71 -22.27
CA LYS A 150 -10.04 -6.50 -20.82
C LYS A 150 -8.66 -6.82 -20.25
N GLN A 151 -8.04 -7.92 -20.69
CA GLN A 151 -6.69 -8.32 -20.27
C GLN A 151 -5.65 -7.31 -20.75
N ILE A 152 -5.76 -6.84 -22.00
CA ILE A 152 -4.87 -5.82 -22.56
C ILE A 152 -5.00 -4.50 -21.78
N ARG A 153 -6.22 -4.02 -21.50
CA ARG A 153 -6.44 -2.82 -20.67
C ARG A 153 -5.84 -2.95 -19.27
N ALA A 154 -5.98 -4.12 -18.64
CA ALA A 154 -5.42 -4.37 -17.32
C ALA A 154 -3.88 -4.37 -17.34
N TRP A 155 -3.27 -4.91 -18.42
CA TRP A 155 -1.84 -4.88 -18.62
C TRP A 155 -1.31 -3.44 -18.78
N PHE A 156 -1.93 -2.62 -19.63
CA PHE A 156 -1.52 -1.20 -19.82
C PHE A 156 -1.66 -0.34 -18.56
N ARG A 157 -2.68 -0.58 -17.74
CA ARG A 157 -2.81 0.09 -16.43
C ARG A 157 -1.65 -0.30 -15.51
N LYS A 158 -1.33 -1.58 -15.41
CA LYS A 158 -0.24 -2.06 -14.57
C LYS A 158 1.13 -1.58 -15.08
N ALA A 159 1.38 -1.65 -16.39
CA ALA A 159 2.62 -1.18 -17.01
C ALA A 159 2.83 0.32 -16.80
N SER A 160 1.77 1.12 -16.89
CA SER A 160 1.86 2.57 -16.59
C SER A 160 2.04 2.87 -15.11
N GLU A 161 1.45 2.07 -14.21
CA GLU A 161 1.73 2.15 -12.77
C GLU A 161 3.17 1.76 -12.44
N ASP A 162 3.71 0.71 -13.05
CA ASP A 162 5.08 0.27 -12.85
C ASP A 162 6.07 1.29 -13.42
N GLN A 163 5.75 1.97 -14.53
CA GLN A 163 6.50 3.13 -15.00
C GLN A 163 6.47 4.32 -14.04
N LYS A 164 5.33 4.61 -13.41
CA LYS A 164 5.28 5.66 -12.38
C LYS A 164 6.21 5.33 -11.21
N LYS A 165 6.38 4.04 -10.90
CA LYS A 165 7.33 3.56 -9.89
C LYS A 165 8.79 3.60 -10.36
N THR A 166 9.07 3.40 -11.64
CA THR A 166 10.44 3.58 -12.19
C THR A 166 10.79 5.05 -12.41
N LYS A 167 9.79 5.92 -12.61
CA LYS A 167 9.92 7.38 -12.53
C LYS A 167 10.00 7.89 -11.09
N CYS A 168 9.75 7.03 -10.09
CA CYS A 168 10.17 7.34 -8.73
C CYS A 168 11.69 7.23 -8.70
N VAL A 169 12.32 8.35 -8.42
CA VAL A 169 13.76 8.45 -8.23
C VAL A 169 14.22 7.38 -7.23
N PRO A 170 15.26 6.58 -7.54
CA PRO A 170 15.76 5.57 -6.63
C PRO A 170 16.17 6.21 -5.29
N PRO A 171 16.04 5.51 -4.14
CA PRO A 171 16.27 6.11 -2.82
C PRO A 171 17.61 6.85 -2.70
N SER A 172 18.68 6.27 -3.24
CA SER A 172 20.02 6.88 -3.26
C SER A 172 20.05 8.22 -4.01
N ALA A 173 19.36 8.33 -5.14
CA ALA A 173 19.27 9.58 -5.88
C ALA A 173 18.29 10.56 -5.22
N ALA A 174 17.24 10.05 -4.57
CA ALA A 174 16.27 10.87 -3.85
C ALA A 174 16.90 11.55 -2.63
N ASP A 175 17.83 10.86 -1.95
CA ASP A 175 18.61 11.42 -0.85
C ASP A 175 19.55 12.54 -1.32
N ALA A 176 20.20 12.36 -2.48
CA ALA A 176 21.03 13.40 -3.08
C ALA A 176 20.22 14.64 -3.52
N LEU A 177 19.04 14.42 -4.14
CA LEU A 177 18.13 15.51 -4.50
C LEU A 177 17.55 16.22 -3.26
N GLU A 178 17.28 15.49 -2.17
CA GLU A 178 16.79 16.08 -0.91
C GLU A 178 17.88 16.90 -0.22
N LYS A 179 19.12 16.41 -0.20
CA LYS A 179 20.26 17.15 0.32
C LYS A 179 20.43 18.46 -0.44
N TRP A 180 20.42 18.41 -1.77
CA TRP A 180 20.51 19.59 -2.62
C TRP A 180 19.34 20.56 -2.35
N HIS A 181 18.11 20.04 -2.23
CA HIS A 181 16.90 20.83 -1.98
C HIS A 181 16.93 21.59 -0.65
N ILE A 182 17.53 21.01 0.40
CA ILE A 182 17.73 21.64 1.71
C ILE A 182 18.79 22.76 1.60
N GLU A 183 19.90 22.49 0.91
CA GLU A 183 21.00 23.45 0.73
C GLU A 183 20.56 24.69 -0.07
N HIS A 184 19.73 24.50 -1.09
CA HIS A 184 19.32 25.56 -2.03
C HIS A 184 17.98 26.24 -1.65
N SER A 185 17.58 26.10 -0.37
CA SER A 185 16.47 26.85 0.23
C SER A 185 15.17 26.84 -0.57
N LEU A 186 14.79 25.68 -1.13
CA LEU A 186 13.54 25.47 -1.89
C LEU A 186 13.48 26.17 -3.27
N ASN A 187 14.61 26.62 -3.80
CA ASN A 187 14.68 27.10 -5.19
C ASN A 187 14.77 25.91 -6.17
N PRO A 188 14.14 26.00 -7.34
CA PRO A 188 14.30 24.99 -8.37
C PRO A 188 15.73 25.08 -8.94
N PRO A 189 16.35 23.95 -9.29
CA PRO A 189 17.68 23.95 -9.89
C PRO A 189 17.68 24.70 -11.22
N THR A 190 18.65 25.58 -11.39
CA THR A 190 19.01 26.21 -12.67
C THR A 190 19.49 25.16 -13.66
N LYS A 191 19.60 25.52 -14.95
CA LYS A 191 20.03 24.58 -15.99
C LYS A 191 21.42 24.01 -15.70
N GLU A 192 22.28 24.84 -15.15
CA GLU A 192 23.65 24.49 -14.77
C GLU A 192 23.66 23.52 -13.58
N GLU A 193 22.88 23.80 -12.53
CA GLU A 193 22.75 22.93 -11.35
C GLU A 193 22.11 21.58 -11.69
N LYS A 194 21.20 21.55 -12.67
CA LYS A 194 20.65 20.28 -13.17
C LYS A 194 21.72 19.39 -13.79
N VAL A 195 22.71 19.95 -14.50
CA VAL A 195 23.81 19.15 -15.07
C VAL A 195 24.62 18.47 -13.96
N GLU A 196 24.86 19.16 -12.85
CA GLU A 196 25.51 18.59 -11.68
C GLU A 196 24.66 17.48 -11.05
N LEU A 197 23.35 17.71 -10.91
CA LEU A 197 22.43 16.70 -10.37
C LEU A 197 22.31 15.47 -11.28
N ILE A 198 22.31 15.64 -12.60
CA ILE A 198 22.35 14.55 -13.58
C ILE A 198 23.61 13.71 -13.34
N SER A 199 24.77 14.36 -13.17
CA SER A 199 26.04 13.65 -12.91
C SER A 199 26.08 12.91 -11.57
N ILE A 200 25.35 13.39 -10.55
CA ILE A 200 25.36 12.78 -9.20
C ILE A 200 24.34 11.65 -9.11
N THR A 201 23.21 11.78 -9.80
CA THR A 201 22.04 10.90 -9.62
C THR A 201 21.83 9.91 -10.76
N ASP A 202 22.57 10.07 -11.87
CA ASP A 202 22.39 9.34 -13.13
C ASP A 202 20.94 9.41 -13.65
N LEU A 203 20.25 10.52 -13.36
CA LEU A 203 18.88 10.77 -13.82
C LEU A 203 18.87 11.67 -15.05
N ASP A 204 17.80 11.58 -15.84
CA ASP A 204 17.56 12.58 -16.89
C ASP A 204 17.00 13.90 -16.31
N GLU A 205 17.20 14.99 -17.06
CA GLU A 205 16.76 16.34 -16.67
C GLU A 205 15.24 16.37 -16.37
N MET A 206 14.45 15.65 -17.17
CA MET A 206 13.00 15.58 -17.03
C MET A 206 12.57 14.91 -15.70
N THR A 207 13.31 13.90 -15.25
CA THR A 207 13.05 13.17 -14.00
C THR A 207 13.38 14.04 -12.81
N ILE A 208 14.48 14.79 -12.89
CA ILE A 208 14.87 15.80 -11.89
C ILE A 208 13.80 16.90 -11.81
N ASP A 209 13.38 17.44 -12.95
CA ASP A 209 12.33 18.48 -13.02
C ASP A 209 11.00 18.02 -12.44
N ASN A 210 10.59 16.80 -12.81
CA ASN A 210 9.35 16.21 -12.29
C ASN A 210 9.45 15.97 -10.77
N TRP A 211 10.62 15.57 -10.26
CA TRP A 211 10.83 15.37 -8.83
C TRP A 211 10.70 16.68 -8.04
N PHE A 212 11.33 17.77 -8.48
CA PHE A 212 11.20 19.09 -7.83
C PHE A 212 9.78 19.67 -7.97
N SER A 213 9.13 19.46 -9.11
CA SER A 213 7.74 19.88 -9.34
C SER A 213 6.75 19.16 -8.41
N MET A 214 6.95 17.86 -8.17
CA MET A 214 6.09 17.07 -7.29
C MET A 214 6.25 17.43 -5.80
N ARG A 215 7.41 17.97 -5.39
CA ARG A 215 7.75 18.26 -3.99
C ARG A 215 7.26 19.63 -3.48
N ARG A 216 6.38 20.30 -4.25
CA ARG A 216 5.79 21.63 -4.00
C ARG A 216 6.81 22.78 -3.98
N TRP A 217 7.47 22.99 -5.11
CA TRP A 217 7.75 24.36 -5.52
C TRP A 217 6.40 25.09 -5.72
N ARG A 218 6.11 26.13 -4.92
CA ARG A 218 5.08 27.13 -5.24
C ARG A 218 5.82 28.41 -5.59
N PRO A 219 5.72 28.94 -6.82
CA PRO A 219 6.15 30.31 -7.06
C PRO A 219 5.32 31.20 -6.13
N ASP A 220 5.98 32.07 -5.36
CA ASP A 220 5.29 33.11 -4.62
C ASP A 220 4.65 34.05 -5.66
N SER A 221 3.37 33.85 -5.93
CA SER A 221 2.61 34.66 -6.89
C SER A 221 2.54 36.14 -6.50
N ARG A 222 3.04 36.52 -5.31
CA ARG A 222 3.20 37.92 -4.88
C ARG A 222 4.47 38.60 -5.42
N LYS A 223 5.43 37.86 -5.99
CA LYS A 223 6.66 38.44 -6.55
C LYS A 223 6.66 38.63 -8.07
N LEU A 224 5.58 38.27 -8.77
CA LEU A 224 5.41 38.52 -10.21
C LEU A 224 4.61 39.78 -10.53
N ASN A 225 4.21 40.56 -9.51
CA ASN A 225 3.46 41.81 -9.68
C ASN A 225 4.27 43.06 -9.33
N ASN A 226 5.61 42.98 -9.30
CA ASN A 226 6.44 44.18 -9.25
C ASN A 226 7.18 44.38 -10.57
N THR A 227 6.40 44.68 -11.61
CA THR A 227 6.87 45.52 -12.70
C THR A 227 6.46 46.95 -12.37
N ASP A 228 7.25 47.62 -11.53
CA ASP A 228 7.35 49.09 -11.50
C ASP A 228 7.99 49.59 -12.81
N HIS A 229 7.30 49.32 -13.92
CA HIS A 229 7.38 50.11 -15.13
C HIS A 229 6.11 50.98 -15.18
N LEU A 230 5.95 51.83 -14.17
CA LEU A 230 5.19 53.06 -14.33
C LEU A 230 5.94 53.94 -15.33
N LYS A 231 5.54 53.80 -16.59
CA LYS A 231 5.05 54.91 -17.41
C LYS A 231 5.71 56.26 -17.08
N SER A 232 6.92 56.46 -17.59
CA SER A 232 7.18 57.70 -18.32
C SER A 232 6.21 57.74 -19.51
N TRP A 233 5.68 58.91 -19.88
CA TRP A 233 4.61 59.17 -20.88
C TRP A 233 3.18 59.22 -20.33
N PHE A 234 2.86 60.24 -19.51
CA PHE A 234 2.17 61.47 -19.94
C PHE A 234 2.17 62.47 -18.77
#